data_AF-A0A1S8WRI3-F1
#
_entry.id   AF-A0A1S8WRI3-F1
#
_cell.length_a   1.000
_cell.length_b   1.000
_cell.length_c   1.000
_cell.angle_alpha   90.00
_cell.angle_beta   90.00
_cell.angle_gamma   90.00
#
_symmetry.space_group_name_H-M   'P 1'
#
loop_
_entity.id
_entity.type
_entity.pdbx_description
1 polymer ?
#
loop_
_entity_poly.entity_id
_entity_poly.type
_entity_poly.pdbx_seq_one_letter_code
_entity_poly.pdbx_strand_id
1 'polypeptide(L)'
;MLPRSCGVILLLIFHALGVPVVPKKKPSEEVVSSTVFLPLSHTLCNIRMTMNVQVIKRYHARTTDKAQLKKELGEADFQELHRQLASERLEMVKKYVHLKPEERTEYAKKVKEEFLKRAQHETVYEPGSQPQLQEVWRDEDLMDDDSYSPNMLFKKHDLNNDQFLDSHEINALIEHEIEKIYPANETGHEPLRNMEMRRMRSALLERMDHNHDGKVSLAEFLSPMQDYDDDDEWMPLEDLQDAPDFEKKTDDKYVLDYAKQQLELHP
;
A
#
# COMPACT_ATOMS: atom_id res chain seq x y z
N MET A 1 -25.82 66.92 -56.52
CA MET A 1 -25.26 67.12 -57.87
C MET A 1 -23.77 66.82 -57.82
N LEU A 2 -23.33 65.83 -58.61
CA LEU A 2 -21.94 65.47 -58.96
C LEU A 2 -20.99 65.00 -57.82
N PRO A 3 -19.89 64.25 -58.11
CA PRO A 3 -19.87 62.93 -58.79
C PRO A 3 -18.71 61.98 -58.35
N ARG A 4 -18.70 60.75 -58.93
CA ARG A 4 -17.53 59.94 -59.41
C ARG A 4 -16.45 59.53 -58.37
N SER A 5 -15.89 58.33 -58.34
CA SER A 5 -15.55 57.40 -59.42
C SER A 5 -15.17 56.02 -58.86
N CYS A 6 -15.22 55.01 -59.73
CA CYS A 6 -14.81 53.62 -59.55
C CYS A 6 -13.35 53.41 -59.12
N GLY A 7 -13.12 52.30 -58.42
CA GLY A 7 -11.82 51.63 -58.28
C GLY A 7 -12.02 50.25 -57.65
N VAL A 8 -11.63 49.20 -58.36
CA VAL A 8 -12.00 47.80 -58.18
C VAL A 8 -10.78 46.99 -57.68
N ILE A 9 -11.05 46.05 -56.76
CA ILE A 9 -10.27 44.84 -56.37
C ILE A 9 -8.93 45.03 -55.63
N LEU A 10 -8.87 44.52 -54.39
CA LEU A 10 -7.86 43.53 -53.99
C LEU A 10 -8.35 42.67 -52.80
N LEU A 11 -8.47 41.37 -53.04
CA LEU A 11 -8.61 40.31 -52.04
C LEU A 11 -7.29 40.15 -51.28
N LEU A 12 -7.27 40.36 -49.96
CA LEU A 12 -6.22 39.84 -49.08
C LEU A 12 -6.80 39.46 -47.70
N ILE A 13 -7.16 38.17 -47.61
CA ILE A 13 -6.90 37.22 -46.52
C ILE A 13 -6.41 37.82 -45.20
N PHE A 14 -7.30 37.88 -44.20
CA PHE A 14 -6.95 38.05 -42.79
C PHE A 14 -6.37 36.74 -42.23
N HIS A 15 -5.07 36.71 -41.93
CA HIS A 15 -4.49 35.74 -41.00
C HIS A 15 -4.66 36.27 -39.58
N ALA A 16 -5.76 35.86 -38.93
CA ALA A 16 -5.88 35.96 -37.48
C ALA A 16 -5.10 34.80 -36.85
N LEU A 17 -3.94 35.09 -36.26
CA LEU A 17 -3.27 34.19 -35.34
C LEU A 17 -4.06 34.18 -34.02
N GLY A 18 -5.15 33.42 -34.01
CA GLY A 18 -5.80 32.95 -32.80
C GLY A 18 -5.03 31.75 -32.28
N VAL A 19 -4.42 31.90 -31.10
CA VAL A 19 -3.88 30.79 -30.30
C VAL A 19 -5.03 29.84 -29.98
N PRO A 20 -4.99 28.56 -30.41
CA PRO A 20 -5.99 27.60 -30.00
C PRO A 20 -5.72 27.18 -28.55
N VAL A 21 -6.65 27.53 -27.66
CA VAL A 21 -6.78 26.92 -26.32
C VAL A 21 -7.04 25.43 -26.52
N VAL A 22 -6.03 24.61 -26.25
CA VAL A 22 -6.13 23.15 -26.23
C VAL A 22 -6.92 22.74 -24.99
N PRO A 23 -8.10 22.10 -25.09
CA PRO A 23 -8.73 21.48 -23.94
C PRO A 23 -7.89 20.25 -23.53
N LYS A 24 -7.34 20.26 -22.31
CA LYS A 24 -6.70 19.08 -21.69
C LYS A 24 -7.72 17.94 -21.66
N LYS A 25 -7.52 16.93 -22.50
CA LYS A 25 -8.22 15.64 -22.39
C LYS A 25 -7.83 15.02 -21.05
N LYS A 26 -8.83 14.63 -20.25
CA LYS A 26 -8.64 13.72 -19.13
C LYS A 26 -8.04 12.41 -19.67
N PRO A 27 -7.08 11.77 -18.98
CA PRO A 27 -6.60 10.46 -19.37
C PRO A 27 -7.79 9.48 -19.33
N SER A 28 -8.05 8.87 -20.48
CA SER A 28 -9.01 7.78 -20.62
C SER A 28 -8.46 6.56 -19.87
N GLU A 29 -9.23 6.02 -18.93
CA GLU A 29 -9.00 4.68 -18.37
C GLU A 29 -8.93 3.66 -19.51
N GLU A 30 -7.73 3.13 -19.73
CA GLU A 30 -7.49 2.06 -20.69
C GLU A 30 -7.85 0.73 -20.02
N VAL A 31 -9.08 0.25 -20.24
CA VAL A 31 -9.53 -1.06 -19.77
C VAL A 31 -8.89 -2.14 -20.63
N VAL A 32 -7.72 -2.64 -20.21
CA VAL A 32 -7.08 -3.80 -20.84
C VAL A 32 -7.76 -5.09 -20.37
N SER A 33 -8.60 -5.67 -21.23
CA SER A 33 -9.31 -6.94 -20.98
C SER A 33 -8.39 -8.14 -21.18
N SER A 34 -7.59 -8.49 -20.18
CA SER A 34 -6.83 -9.75 -20.18
C SER A 34 -7.71 -10.92 -19.75
N THR A 35 -7.85 -11.93 -20.62
CA THR A 35 -8.60 -13.16 -20.33
C THR A 35 -7.67 -14.17 -19.67
N VAL A 36 -7.87 -14.47 -18.38
CA VAL A 36 -7.08 -15.49 -17.66
C VAL A 36 -7.77 -16.84 -17.79
N PHE A 37 -7.06 -17.84 -18.32
CA PHE A 37 -7.49 -19.23 -18.38
C PHE A 37 -7.11 -19.93 -17.08
N LEU A 38 -8.08 -20.21 -16.21
CA LEU A 38 -7.88 -21.06 -15.04
C LEU A 38 -8.01 -22.54 -15.46
N PRO A 39 -7.14 -23.46 -15.00
CA PRO A 39 -7.35 -24.89 -15.20
C PRO A 39 -8.50 -25.37 -14.29
N LEU A 40 -9.68 -25.50 -14.88
CA LEU A 40 -10.90 -25.97 -14.24
C LEU A 40 -10.83 -27.48 -13.94
N SER A 41 -10.94 -27.87 -12.67
CA SER A 41 -11.59 -29.14 -12.31
C SER A 41 -13.02 -28.87 -11.88
N HIS A 42 -13.90 -28.97 -12.88
CA HIS A 42 -15.34 -29.20 -12.86
C HIS A 42 -16.28 -28.31 -12.04
N THR A 43 -17.18 -27.70 -12.83
CA THR A 43 -18.36 -26.90 -12.51
C THR A 43 -18.01 -25.56 -11.88
N LEU A 44 -18.21 -24.47 -12.63
CA LEU A 44 -18.76 -23.21 -12.11
C LEU A 44 -19.02 -22.22 -13.24
N CYS A 45 -20.10 -21.47 -13.02
CA CYS A 45 -20.63 -20.31 -13.71
C CYS A 45 -19.57 -19.41 -14.37
N ASN A 46 -19.81 -19.02 -15.62
CA ASN A 46 -19.11 -17.95 -16.33
C ASN A 46 -19.43 -16.60 -15.68
N ILE A 47 -18.83 -16.30 -14.53
CA ILE A 47 -18.82 -14.96 -13.96
C ILE A 47 -17.60 -14.26 -14.55
N ARG A 48 -17.83 -13.43 -15.56
CA ARG A 48 -16.84 -12.47 -16.06
C ARG A 48 -16.71 -11.36 -15.00
N MET A 49 -15.96 -11.64 -13.94
CA MET A 49 -15.65 -10.68 -12.89
C MET A 49 -14.59 -9.73 -13.44
N THR A 50 -15.00 -8.53 -13.85
CA THR A 50 -14.07 -7.43 -14.11
C THR A 50 -13.53 -6.96 -12.77
N MET A 51 -12.48 -7.62 -12.28
CA MET A 51 -11.77 -7.17 -11.09
C MET A 51 -10.80 -6.07 -11.49
N ASN A 52 -10.80 -4.97 -10.72
CA ASN A 52 -9.86 -3.87 -10.88
C ASN A 52 -8.42 -4.42 -10.76
N VAL A 53 -7.50 -3.90 -11.58
CA VAL A 53 -6.07 -4.27 -11.58
C VAL A 53 -5.47 -4.20 -10.18
N GLN A 54 -5.85 -3.23 -9.35
CA GLN A 54 -5.43 -3.17 -7.95
C GLN A 54 -5.91 -4.37 -7.12
N VAL A 55 -7.11 -4.91 -7.39
CA VAL A 55 -7.61 -6.08 -6.68
C VAL A 55 -6.92 -7.36 -7.16
N ILE A 56 -6.47 -7.41 -8.41
CA ILE A 56 -5.63 -8.50 -8.95
C ILE A 56 -4.21 -8.43 -8.35
N LYS A 57 -3.61 -7.23 -8.25
CA LYS A 57 -2.36 -7.00 -7.50
C LYS A 57 -2.52 -7.45 -6.04
N ARG A 58 -3.61 -7.06 -5.36
CA ARG A 58 -3.98 -7.53 -4.01
C ARG A 58 -4.24 -9.04 -3.90
N TYR A 59 -4.62 -9.70 -4.99
CA TYR A 59 -4.82 -11.15 -5.01
C TYR A 59 -3.52 -11.93 -5.25
N HIS A 60 -2.64 -11.42 -6.12
CA HIS A 60 -1.30 -11.99 -6.34
C HIS A 60 -0.40 -11.80 -5.11
N ALA A 61 -0.41 -10.60 -4.50
CA ALA A 61 0.25 -10.31 -3.23
C ALA A 61 -0.27 -11.16 -2.05
N ARG A 62 -1.55 -11.57 -2.08
CA ARG A 62 -2.12 -12.53 -1.12
C ARG A 62 -1.48 -13.92 -1.20
N THR A 63 -0.91 -14.26 -2.36
CA THR A 63 -0.31 -15.56 -2.66
C THR A 63 1.22 -15.53 -2.74
N THR A 64 1.83 -14.38 -2.97
CA THR A 64 3.27 -14.12 -2.91
C THR A 64 3.62 -13.48 -1.57
N ASP A 65 4.23 -14.12 -0.59
CA ASP A 65 4.54 -15.50 -0.34
C ASP A 65 4.68 -15.54 1.18
N LYS A 66 4.05 -16.48 1.91
CA LYS A 66 4.26 -16.60 3.36
C LYS A 66 5.76 -16.65 3.69
N ALA A 67 6.56 -17.17 2.75
CA ALA A 67 8.02 -17.16 2.77
C ALA A 67 8.64 -15.76 2.69
N GLN A 68 8.12 -14.85 1.86
CA GLN A 68 8.59 -13.47 1.74
C GLN A 68 8.29 -12.70 3.04
N LEU A 69 7.07 -12.79 3.55
CA LEU A 69 6.71 -12.17 4.83
C LEU A 69 7.59 -12.70 5.97
N LYS A 70 7.83 -14.01 6.00
CA LYS A 70 8.74 -14.65 6.97
C LYS A 70 10.19 -14.19 6.80
N LYS A 71 10.65 -13.91 5.58
CA LYS A 71 12.00 -13.39 5.31
C LYS A 71 12.14 -11.96 5.81
N GLU A 72 11.18 -11.09 5.50
CA GLU A 72 11.20 -9.66 5.86
C GLU A 72 11.14 -9.45 7.38
N LEU A 73 10.28 -10.21 8.08
CA LEU A 73 10.11 -10.12 9.53
C LEU A 73 11.11 -10.96 10.33
N GLY A 74 11.64 -12.03 9.74
CA GLY A 74 12.34 -13.06 10.48
C GLY A 74 11.39 -14.00 11.23
N GLU A 75 11.90 -15.15 11.67
CA GLU A 75 11.07 -16.26 12.16
C GLU A 75 10.31 -15.94 13.46
N ALA A 76 10.92 -15.22 14.41
CA ALA A 76 10.31 -14.90 15.69
C ALA A 76 9.16 -13.89 15.55
N ASP A 77 9.40 -12.79 14.84
CA ASP A 77 8.40 -11.75 14.58
C ASP A 77 7.25 -12.27 13.73
N PHE A 78 7.56 -13.11 12.75
CA PHE A 78 6.55 -13.80 11.96
C PHE A 78 5.63 -14.69 12.80
N GLN A 79 6.20 -15.46 13.75
CA GLN A 79 5.41 -16.27 14.68
C GLN A 79 4.54 -15.41 15.61
N GLU A 80 5.08 -14.30 16.10
CA GLU A 80 4.34 -13.37 16.95
C GLU A 80 3.17 -12.71 16.20
N LEU A 81 3.41 -12.22 14.98
CA LEU A 81 2.35 -11.70 14.11
C LEU A 81 1.24 -12.74 13.92
N HIS A 82 1.62 -13.96 13.55
CA HIS A 82 0.67 -15.05 13.37
C HIS A 82 -0.15 -15.33 14.64
N ARG A 83 0.50 -15.37 15.81
CA ARG A 83 -0.17 -15.58 17.11
C ARG A 83 -1.16 -14.45 17.40
N GLN A 84 -0.77 -13.20 17.18
CA GLN A 84 -1.62 -12.03 17.40
C GLN A 84 -2.87 -12.07 16.50
N LEU A 85 -2.68 -12.23 15.19
CA LEU A 85 -3.78 -12.33 14.22
C LEU A 85 -4.72 -13.50 14.51
N ALA A 86 -4.17 -14.66 14.89
CA ALA A 86 -4.95 -15.83 15.28
C ALA A 86 -5.76 -15.56 16.56
N SER A 87 -5.16 -14.87 17.55
CA SER A 87 -5.84 -14.53 18.81
C SER A 87 -7.00 -13.56 18.59
N GLU A 88 -6.81 -12.50 17.80
CA GLU A 88 -7.86 -11.52 17.49
C GLU A 88 -9.02 -12.19 16.76
N ARG A 89 -8.72 -13.00 15.73
CA ARG A 89 -9.74 -13.78 15.01
C ARG A 89 -10.47 -14.74 15.94
N LEU A 90 -9.77 -15.42 16.84
CA LEU A 90 -10.39 -16.32 17.81
C LEU A 90 -11.36 -15.58 18.74
N GLU A 91 -11.00 -14.37 19.20
CA GLU A 91 -11.91 -13.55 20.01
C GLU A 91 -13.17 -13.14 19.25
N MET A 92 -13.05 -12.76 17.97
CA MET A 92 -14.20 -12.44 17.13
C MET A 92 -15.13 -13.64 16.98
N VAL A 93 -14.56 -14.82 16.69
CA VAL A 93 -15.32 -16.06 16.52
C VAL A 93 -15.97 -16.47 17.85
N LYS A 94 -15.26 -16.36 18.98
CA LYS A 94 -15.85 -16.62 20.31
C LYS A 94 -17.04 -15.70 20.57
N LYS A 95 -16.89 -14.39 20.32
CA LYS A 95 -18.01 -13.43 20.47
C LYS A 95 -19.19 -13.86 19.60
N TYR A 96 -18.97 -14.15 18.32
CA TYR A 96 -20.01 -14.58 17.39
C TYR A 96 -20.81 -15.81 17.85
N VAL A 97 -20.15 -16.84 18.37
CA VAL A 97 -20.82 -18.08 18.84
C VAL A 97 -21.76 -17.80 20.00
N HIS A 98 -21.37 -16.93 20.93
CA HIS A 98 -22.15 -16.62 22.13
C HIS A 98 -23.32 -15.64 21.86
N LEU A 99 -23.38 -15.03 20.68
CA LEU A 99 -24.49 -14.16 20.26
C LEU A 99 -25.72 -14.98 19.84
N LYS A 100 -26.90 -14.37 20.03
CA LYS A 100 -28.18 -14.93 19.57
C LYS A 100 -28.27 -14.92 18.04
N PRO A 101 -29.08 -15.79 17.42
CA PRO A 101 -29.22 -15.84 15.95
C PRO A 101 -29.53 -14.50 15.28
N GLU A 102 -30.34 -13.66 15.92
CA GLU A 102 -30.71 -12.32 15.43
C GLU A 102 -29.51 -11.37 15.40
N GLU A 103 -28.69 -11.37 16.47
CA GLU A 103 -27.53 -10.49 16.67
C GLU A 103 -26.31 -10.93 15.84
N ARG A 104 -26.22 -12.21 15.47
CA ARG A 104 -25.12 -12.77 14.67
C ARG A 104 -24.96 -12.08 13.31
N THR A 105 -26.07 -11.79 12.65
CA THR A 105 -26.06 -11.13 11.34
C THR A 105 -25.51 -9.70 11.43
N GLU A 106 -25.91 -8.96 12.45
CA GLU A 106 -25.43 -7.61 12.70
C GLU A 106 -23.96 -7.60 13.10
N TYR A 107 -23.53 -8.55 13.95
CA TYR A 107 -22.13 -8.67 14.34
C TYR A 107 -21.23 -9.02 13.16
N ALA A 108 -21.62 -10.00 12.33
CA ALA A 108 -20.85 -10.38 11.14
C ALA A 108 -20.70 -9.18 10.18
N LYS A 109 -21.76 -8.39 10.02
CA LYS A 109 -21.72 -7.15 9.24
C LYS A 109 -20.78 -6.11 9.85
N LYS A 110 -20.85 -5.90 11.17
CA LYS A 110 -19.96 -4.96 11.90
C LYS A 110 -18.50 -5.34 11.77
N VAL A 111 -18.15 -6.61 12.00
CA VAL A 111 -16.77 -7.10 11.82
C VAL A 111 -16.31 -6.87 10.39
N LYS A 112 -17.11 -7.23 9.39
CA LYS A 112 -16.75 -6.97 7.99
C LYS A 112 -16.53 -5.49 7.69
N GLU A 113 -17.40 -4.62 8.21
CA GLU A 113 -17.24 -3.16 8.09
C GLU A 113 -15.99 -2.63 8.79
N GLU A 114 -15.63 -3.18 9.96
CA GLU A 114 -14.40 -2.84 10.68
C GLU A 114 -13.15 -3.20 9.85
N PHE A 115 -13.07 -4.41 9.31
CA PHE A 115 -11.96 -4.80 8.42
C PHE A 115 -11.89 -3.93 7.16
N LEU A 116 -13.03 -3.60 6.56
CA LEU A 116 -13.07 -2.71 5.40
C LEU A 116 -12.64 -1.28 5.74
N LYS A 117 -12.87 -0.81 6.97
CA LYS A 117 -12.39 0.49 7.43
C LYS A 117 -10.90 0.49 7.70
N ARG A 118 -10.37 -0.56 8.32
CA ARG A 118 -8.91 -0.69 8.56
C ARG A 118 -8.11 -0.79 7.26
N ALA A 119 -8.67 -1.46 6.24
CA ALA A 119 -8.09 -1.50 4.89
C ALA A 119 -8.29 -0.21 4.08
N GLN A 120 -8.91 0.84 4.64
CA GLN A 120 -8.99 2.15 4.02
C GLN A 120 -7.86 3.03 4.54
N HIS A 121 -6.75 2.99 3.83
CA HIS A 121 -5.60 3.86 4.06
C HIS A 121 -5.21 4.57 2.75
N GLU A 122 -4.38 5.61 2.87
CA GLU A 122 -3.76 6.25 1.71
C GLU A 122 -2.77 5.29 1.04
N THR A 123 -2.41 5.55 -0.22
CA THR A 123 -1.40 4.73 -0.90
C THR A 123 -0.08 4.83 -0.15
N VAL A 124 0.50 3.67 0.13
CA VAL A 124 1.77 3.55 0.86
C VAL A 124 2.84 3.17 -0.15
N TYR A 125 3.94 3.90 -0.13
CA TYR A 125 5.06 3.62 -1.04
C TYR A 125 6.01 2.60 -0.45
N GLU A 126 6.76 1.91 -1.30
CA GLU A 126 7.83 1.05 -0.83
C GLU A 126 8.90 1.84 -0.05
N PRO A 127 9.41 1.29 1.07
CA PRO A 127 10.50 1.91 1.81
C PRO A 127 11.75 2.13 0.94
N GLY A 128 12.27 3.35 1.02
CA GLY A 128 13.41 3.83 0.26
C GLY A 128 13.08 4.26 -1.17
N SER A 129 11.84 4.10 -1.67
CA SER A 129 11.49 4.48 -3.05
C SER A 129 11.57 5.99 -3.28
N GLN A 130 11.80 6.41 -4.53
CA GLN A 130 11.83 7.83 -4.86
C GLN A 130 10.55 8.58 -4.44
N PRO A 131 9.32 8.10 -4.72
CA PRO A 131 8.10 8.81 -4.31
C PRO A 131 7.98 8.95 -2.78
N GLN A 132 8.35 7.93 -2.01
CA GLN A 132 8.36 8.00 -0.54
C GLN A 132 9.30 9.11 -0.04
N LEU A 133 10.55 9.13 -0.54
CA LEU A 133 11.56 10.10 -0.11
C LEU A 133 11.19 11.54 -0.51
N GLN A 134 10.53 11.72 -1.66
CA GLN A 134 9.99 13.01 -2.08
C GLN A 134 8.81 13.46 -1.22
N GLU A 135 7.97 12.52 -0.78
CA GLU A 135 6.87 12.81 0.12
C GLU A 135 7.37 13.26 1.49
N VAL A 136 8.33 12.56 2.09
CA VAL A 136 9.01 12.99 3.32
C VAL A 136 9.62 14.39 3.15
N TRP A 137 10.32 14.62 2.03
CA TRP A 137 10.90 15.93 1.70
C TRP A 137 9.88 17.07 1.67
N ARG A 138 8.69 16.81 1.12
CA ARG A 138 7.64 17.82 0.99
C ARG A 138 6.86 18.01 2.28
N ASP A 139 6.40 16.92 2.88
CA ASP A 139 5.35 16.94 3.90
C ASP A 139 5.93 16.97 5.32
N GLU A 140 6.96 16.19 5.62
CA GLU A 140 7.66 16.23 6.92
C GLU A 140 8.67 17.37 6.97
N ASP A 141 9.44 17.49 5.88
CA ASP A 141 10.56 18.41 5.80
C ASP A 141 10.15 19.84 5.41
N LEU A 142 8.93 20.02 4.90
CA LEU A 142 8.35 21.30 4.47
C LEU A 142 9.19 22.01 3.41
N MET A 143 9.76 21.25 2.46
CA MET A 143 10.59 21.77 1.38
C MET A 143 9.87 21.74 0.03
N ASP A 144 10.34 22.55 -0.91
CA ASP A 144 9.77 22.59 -2.27
C ASP A 144 10.20 21.36 -3.09
N ASP A 145 9.28 20.78 -3.84
CA ASP A 145 9.50 19.60 -4.71
C ASP A 145 10.62 19.84 -5.75
N ASP A 146 10.67 21.04 -6.33
CA ASP A 146 11.67 21.42 -7.34
C ASP A 146 13.11 21.49 -6.77
N SER A 147 13.23 21.51 -5.44
CA SER A 147 14.52 21.58 -4.73
C SER A 147 15.01 20.23 -4.21
N TYR A 148 14.28 19.14 -4.51
CA TYR A 148 14.58 17.80 -4.03
C TYR A 148 16.04 17.40 -4.30
N SER A 149 16.73 17.01 -3.24
CA SER A 149 18.10 16.51 -3.29
C SER A 149 18.29 15.38 -2.29
N PRO A 150 18.58 14.15 -2.72
CA PRO A 150 18.76 13.02 -1.81
C PRO A 150 19.93 13.25 -0.84
N ASN A 151 20.96 13.99 -1.25
CA ASN A 151 22.05 14.37 -0.35
C ASN A 151 21.58 15.30 0.79
N MET A 152 20.68 16.23 0.48
CA MET A 152 20.15 17.17 1.46
C MET A 152 19.15 16.48 2.40
N LEU A 153 18.30 15.61 1.85
CA LEU A 153 17.38 14.77 2.62
C LEU A 153 18.15 13.93 3.64
N PHE A 154 19.20 13.23 3.20
CA PHE A 154 20.08 12.44 4.06
C PHE A 154 20.64 13.28 5.22
N LYS A 155 21.26 14.43 4.90
CA LYS A 155 21.86 15.32 5.91
C LYS A 155 20.86 15.86 6.92
N LYS A 156 19.59 15.98 6.54
CA LYS A 156 18.54 16.45 7.45
C LYS A 156 18.11 15.38 8.44
N HIS A 157 18.21 14.12 8.05
CA HIS A 157 17.83 12.95 8.85
C HIS A 157 19.00 12.30 9.59
N ASP A 158 20.25 12.61 9.21
CA ASP A 158 21.45 12.34 9.99
C ASP A 158 21.51 13.30 11.20
N LEU A 159 20.85 12.93 12.30
CA LEU A 159 20.67 13.77 13.48
C LEU A 159 21.98 13.95 14.25
N ASN A 160 22.86 12.95 14.19
CA ASN A 160 24.12 12.91 14.94
C ASN A 160 25.34 13.36 14.10
N ASN A 161 25.18 13.57 12.79
CA ASN A 161 26.20 13.92 11.81
C ASN A 161 27.32 12.88 11.65
N ASP A 162 27.03 11.59 11.83
CA ASP A 162 28.01 10.50 11.68
C ASP A 162 28.14 9.99 10.24
N GLN A 163 27.34 10.51 9.31
CA GLN A 163 27.26 10.10 7.90
C GLN A 163 26.65 8.72 7.67
N PHE A 164 25.92 8.21 8.65
CA PHE A 164 25.12 7.00 8.56
C PHE A 164 23.69 7.31 9.01
N LEU A 165 22.72 6.58 8.46
CA LEU A 165 21.37 6.50 9.00
C LEU A 165 21.27 5.21 9.80
N ASP A 166 21.12 5.35 11.11
CA ASP A 166 20.92 4.21 11.99
C ASP A 166 19.45 3.76 12.03
N SER A 167 19.18 2.69 12.79
CA SER A 167 17.83 2.13 12.91
C SER A 167 16.78 3.12 13.43
N HIS A 168 17.15 4.15 14.18
CA HIS A 168 16.22 5.16 14.68
C HIS A 168 15.95 6.22 13.61
N GLU A 169 16.98 6.66 12.90
CA GLU A 169 16.86 7.63 11.81
C GLU A 169 16.11 7.05 10.61
N ILE A 170 16.34 5.77 10.29
CA ILE A 170 15.56 5.03 9.29
C ILE A 170 14.10 4.91 9.70
N ASN A 171 13.83 4.61 10.99
CA ASN A 171 12.45 4.57 11.47
C ASN A 171 11.74 5.92 11.31
N ALA A 172 12.45 7.03 11.50
CA ALA A 172 11.88 8.36 11.29
C ALA A 172 11.48 8.59 9.83
N LEU A 173 12.32 8.20 8.86
CA LEU A 173 11.99 8.27 7.43
C LEU A 173 10.76 7.43 7.04
N ILE A 174 10.54 6.32 7.75
CA ILE A 174 9.45 5.36 7.48
C ILE A 174 8.16 5.76 8.22
N GLU A 175 8.26 6.54 9.29
CA GLU A 175 7.14 6.89 10.18
C GLU A 175 5.98 7.52 9.40
N HIS A 176 6.26 8.38 8.41
CA HIS A 176 5.24 8.95 7.52
C HIS A 176 4.37 7.89 6.84
N GLU A 177 4.98 6.84 6.30
CA GLU A 177 4.27 5.74 5.62
C GLU A 177 3.48 4.88 6.61
N ILE A 178 4.02 4.67 7.81
CA ILE A 178 3.35 3.93 8.87
C ILE A 178 2.11 4.68 9.37
N GLU A 179 2.19 6.00 9.49
CA GLU A 179 1.09 6.85 9.98
C GLU A 179 -0.12 6.82 9.03
N LYS A 180 0.09 6.62 7.72
CA LYS A 180 -0.99 6.42 6.74
C LYS A 180 -1.83 5.17 7.01
N ILE A 181 -1.21 4.12 7.56
CA ILE A 181 -1.83 2.81 7.81
C ILE A 181 -2.35 2.73 9.25
N TYR A 182 -1.51 3.12 10.20
CA TYR A 182 -1.74 2.99 11.64
C TYR A 182 -1.49 4.35 12.32
N PRO A 183 -2.48 5.26 12.25
CA PRO A 183 -2.35 6.57 12.85
C PRO A 183 -2.07 6.47 14.35
N ALA A 184 -1.14 7.25 14.88
CA ALA A 184 -0.73 7.24 16.29
C ALA A 184 -1.87 7.64 17.25
N ASN A 185 -2.94 8.25 16.74
CA ASN A 185 -4.12 8.60 17.52
C ASN A 185 -5.10 7.42 17.70
N GLU A 186 -4.94 6.32 16.94
CA GLU A 186 -5.78 5.14 17.03
C GLU A 186 -5.22 4.13 18.03
N THR A 187 -6.05 3.73 18.99
CA THR A 187 -5.64 2.76 20.01
C THR A 187 -5.86 1.33 19.54
N GLY A 188 -4.94 0.43 19.87
CA GLY A 188 -5.06 -1.01 19.59
C GLY A 188 -4.22 -1.52 18.42
N HIS A 189 -3.64 -0.62 17.61
CA HIS A 189 -2.78 -0.98 16.48
C HIS A 189 -1.29 -1.09 16.84
N GLU A 190 -0.88 -0.70 18.06
CA GLU A 190 0.52 -0.70 18.52
C GLU A 190 1.33 -1.95 18.16
N PRO A 191 0.84 -3.20 18.35
CA PRO A 191 1.64 -4.38 18.02
C PRO A 191 1.88 -4.52 16.51
N LEU A 192 0.85 -4.30 15.70
CA LEU A 192 0.92 -4.37 14.23
C LEU A 192 1.74 -3.22 13.66
N ARG A 193 1.58 -2.01 14.20
CA ARG A 193 2.38 -0.83 13.86
C ARG A 193 3.87 -1.09 14.06
N ASN A 194 4.24 -1.60 15.23
CA ASN A 194 5.64 -1.92 15.55
C ASN A 194 6.19 -3.03 14.66
N MET A 195 5.35 -4.01 14.30
CA MET A 195 5.72 -5.11 13.41
C MET A 195 5.97 -4.60 11.99
N GLU A 196 5.10 -3.72 11.51
CA GLU A 196 5.20 -3.12 10.18
C GLU A 196 6.40 -2.18 10.06
N MET A 197 6.67 -1.38 11.09
CA MET A 197 7.88 -0.56 11.15
C MET A 197 9.16 -1.41 11.01
N ARG A 198 9.22 -2.56 11.70
CA ARG A 198 10.36 -3.48 11.56
C ARG A 198 10.46 -4.07 10.15
N ARG A 199 9.32 -4.43 9.55
CA ARG A 199 9.23 -4.99 8.20
C ARG A 199 9.70 -3.99 7.15
N MET A 200 9.20 -2.76 7.20
CA MET A 200 9.60 -1.69 6.29
C MET A 200 11.08 -1.33 6.45
N ARG A 201 11.60 -1.25 7.69
CA ARG A 201 13.03 -1.03 7.93
C ARG A 201 13.89 -2.16 7.35
N SER A 202 13.47 -3.41 7.53
CA SER A 202 14.16 -4.58 6.98
C SER A 202 14.23 -4.51 5.46
N ALA A 203 13.12 -4.16 4.80
CA ALA A 203 13.07 -3.97 3.35
C ALA A 203 13.98 -2.83 2.87
N LEU A 204 14.01 -1.70 3.58
CA LEU A 204 14.90 -0.58 3.26
C LEU A 204 16.38 -0.98 3.37
N LEU A 205 16.76 -1.66 4.45
CA LEU A 205 18.12 -2.16 4.63
C LEU A 205 18.49 -3.19 3.57
N GLU A 206 17.61 -4.12 3.21
CA GLU A 206 17.88 -5.07 2.13
C GLU A 206 18.18 -4.38 0.79
N ARG A 207 17.54 -3.22 0.55
CA ARG A 207 17.72 -2.43 -0.67
C ARG A 207 18.97 -1.55 -0.65
N MET A 208 19.29 -0.93 0.49
CA MET A 208 20.32 0.11 0.58
C MET A 208 21.61 -0.32 1.30
N ASP A 209 21.51 -1.16 2.33
CA ASP A 209 22.66 -1.58 3.15
C ASP A 209 23.42 -2.72 2.44
N HIS A 210 24.33 -2.32 1.55
CA HIS A 210 25.13 -3.25 0.74
C HIS A 210 26.21 -3.96 1.54
N ASN A 211 26.67 -3.36 2.65
CA ASN A 211 27.74 -3.92 3.47
C ASN A 211 27.20 -4.79 4.64
N HIS A 212 25.88 -4.74 4.87
CA HIS A 212 25.13 -5.45 5.91
C HIS A 212 25.56 -5.10 7.34
N ASP A 213 25.91 -3.83 7.60
CA ASP A 213 26.26 -3.31 8.92
C ASP A 213 25.05 -2.84 9.74
N GLY A 214 23.85 -2.88 9.16
CA GLY A 214 22.59 -2.48 9.78
C GLY A 214 22.34 -0.97 9.79
N LYS A 215 23.13 -0.22 9.04
CA LYS A 215 23.00 1.22 8.81
C LYS A 215 23.08 1.51 7.31
N VAL A 216 22.71 2.73 6.93
CA VAL A 216 22.86 3.20 5.54
C VAL A 216 23.82 4.37 5.51
N SER A 217 24.98 4.19 4.89
CA SER A 217 25.94 5.28 4.68
C SER A 217 25.45 6.26 3.61
N LEU A 218 25.97 7.50 3.62
CA LEU A 218 25.68 8.48 2.57
C LEU A 218 26.02 7.94 1.15
N ALA A 219 27.07 7.13 1.03
CA ALA A 219 27.47 6.57 -0.26
C ALA A 219 26.49 5.51 -0.75
N GLU A 220 25.97 4.67 0.15
CA GLU A 220 24.92 3.70 -0.15
C GLU A 220 23.60 4.40 -0.49
N PHE A 221 23.22 5.42 0.26
CA PHE A 221 21.99 6.19 0.03
C PHE A 221 21.96 6.88 -1.34
N LEU A 222 23.10 7.38 -1.81
CA LEU A 222 23.24 8.05 -3.11
C LEU A 222 23.53 7.08 -4.25
N SER A 223 23.77 5.81 -3.95
CA SER A 223 23.95 4.81 -4.99
C SER A 223 22.64 4.61 -5.75
N PRO A 224 22.70 4.32 -7.07
CA PRO A 224 21.49 3.96 -7.78
C PRO A 224 20.88 2.75 -7.11
N MET A 225 19.63 2.87 -6.66
CA MET A 225 18.88 1.76 -6.12
C MET A 225 18.87 0.63 -7.15
N GLN A 226 18.99 -0.62 -6.68
CA GLN A 226 18.81 -1.78 -7.55
C GLN A 226 17.50 -1.65 -8.32
N ASP A 227 17.45 -2.19 -9.55
CA ASP A 227 16.31 -2.12 -10.47
C ASP A 227 14.99 -2.57 -9.82
N TYR A 228 14.29 -1.64 -9.17
CA TYR A 228 12.96 -1.81 -8.61
C TYR A 228 12.03 -0.84 -9.33
N ASP A 229 10.82 -1.29 -9.64
CA ASP A 229 9.82 -0.44 -10.24
C ASP A 229 9.34 0.55 -9.16
N ASP A 230 9.76 1.82 -9.24
CA ASP A 230 9.36 2.90 -8.30
C ASP A 230 7.83 3.13 -8.22
N ASP A 231 7.07 2.50 -9.11
CA ASP A 231 5.61 2.49 -9.15
C ASP A 231 4.98 1.39 -8.26
N ASP A 232 5.78 0.57 -7.57
CA ASP A 232 5.26 -0.47 -6.68
C ASP A 232 4.75 0.11 -5.35
N GLU A 233 3.54 -0.30 -4.98
CA GLU A 233 2.87 0.08 -3.74
C GLU A 233 3.24 -0.92 -2.65
N TRP A 234 3.58 -0.42 -1.46
CA TRP A 234 3.78 -1.27 -0.30
C TRP A 234 2.45 -1.87 0.14
N MET A 235 2.44 -3.18 0.43
CA MET A 235 1.26 -3.86 0.95
C MET A 235 1.29 -3.95 2.47
N PRO A 236 0.39 -3.25 3.18
CA PRO A 236 0.37 -3.28 4.62
C PRO A 236 -0.01 -4.65 5.18
N LEU A 237 0.48 -4.95 6.39
CA LEU A 237 0.02 -6.12 7.15
C LEU A 237 -1.49 -6.15 7.36
N GLU A 238 -2.15 -4.99 7.45
CA GLU A 238 -3.61 -4.88 7.60
C GLU A 238 -4.33 -5.43 6.36
N ASP A 239 -3.84 -5.13 5.17
CA ASP A 239 -4.42 -5.55 3.89
C ASP A 239 -4.29 -7.06 3.62
N LEU A 240 -3.39 -7.74 4.32
CA LEU A 240 -3.24 -9.20 4.29
C LEU A 240 -4.33 -9.91 5.12
N GLN A 241 -5.11 -9.17 5.91
CA GLN A 241 -6.10 -9.74 6.81
C GLN A 241 -7.50 -9.75 6.17
N ASP A 242 -8.14 -10.91 6.16
CA ASP A 242 -9.56 -11.04 5.86
C ASP A 242 -10.39 -11.23 7.14
N ALA A 243 -11.61 -10.68 7.12
CA ALA A 243 -12.61 -10.92 8.15
C ALA A 243 -12.95 -12.43 8.23
N PRO A 244 -13.21 -12.99 9.43
CA PRO A 244 -13.63 -14.38 9.54
C PRO A 244 -14.90 -14.66 8.72
N ASP A 245 -14.91 -15.77 7.99
CA ASP A 245 -16.08 -16.22 7.24
C ASP A 245 -17.12 -16.83 8.19
N PHE A 246 -18.03 -15.99 8.68
CA PHE A 246 -19.10 -16.38 9.59
C PHE A 246 -20.24 -17.16 8.91
N GLU A 247 -20.34 -17.12 7.57
CA GLU A 247 -21.45 -17.71 6.80
C GLU A 247 -21.24 -19.21 6.54
N LYS A 248 -19.99 -19.66 6.43
CA LYS A 248 -19.69 -21.01 5.90
C LYS A 248 -19.91 -22.19 6.85
N LYS A 249 -20.04 -22.04 8.18
CA LYS A 249 -20.39 -23.13 9.12
C LYS A 249 -20.53 -22.63 10.55
N THR A 250 -21.72 -22.77 11.12
CA THR A 250 -22.08 -22.30 12.47
C THR A 250 -22.36 -23.46 13.42
N ASP A 251 -21.44 -24.41 13.52
CA ASP A 251 -21.49 -25.44 14.56
C ASP A 251 -20.32 -25.19 15.52
N ASP A 252 -20.53 -25.34 16.84
CA ASP A 252 -19.48 -25.16 17.87
C ASP A 252 -18.21 -25.98 17.59
N LYS A 253 -18.37 -27.07 16.83
CA LYS A 253 -17.27 -27.90 16.30
C LYS A 253 -16.37 -27.16 15.32
N TYR A 254 -16.90 -26.33 14.43
CA TYR A 254 -16.11 -25.54 13.48
C TYR A 254 -15.25 -24.51 14.21
N VAL A 255 -15.77 -23.89 15.27
CA VAL A 255 -15.02 -22.92 16.07
C VAL A 255 -13.88 -23.58 16.84
N LEU A 256 -14.12 -24.77 17.39
CA LEU A 256 -13.08 -25.56 18.05
C LEU A 256 -12.05 -26.11 17.07
N ASP A 257 -12.47 -26.61 15.90
CA ASP A 257 -11.56 -27.11 14.87
C ASP A 257 -10.76 -25.97 14.21
N TYR A 258 -11.36 -24.79 14.01
CA TYR A 258 -10.66 -23.59 13.54
C TYR A 258 -9.65 -23.11 14.57
N ALA A 259 -10.05 -22.99 15.85
CA ALA A 259 -9.13 -22.61 16.93
C ALA A 259 -7.97 -23.61 17.07
N LYS A 260 -8.25 -24.92 16.97
CA LYS A 260 -7.24 -25.98 16.96
C LYS A 260 -6.34 -25.91 15.74
N GLN A 261 -6.88 -25.71 14.53
CA GLN A 261 -6.08 -25.59 13.32
C GLN A 261 -5.11 -24.40 13.38
N GLN A 262 -5.57 -23.25 13.91
CA GLN A 262 -4.70 -22.07 14.07
C GLN A 262 -3.62 -22.28 15.15
N LEU A 263 -3.91 -23.02 16.22
CA LEU A 263 -2.94 -23.39 17.25
C LEU A 263 -1.98 -24.51 16.81
N GLU A 264 -2.44 -25.50 16.04
CA GLU A 264 -1.63 -26.62 15.54
C GLU A 264 -0.68 -26.21 14.40
N LEU A 265 -1.04 -25.19 13.62
CA LEU A 265 -0.14 -24.56 12.65
C LEU A 265 1.02 -23.80 13.32
N HIS A 266 0.92 -23.53 14.63
CA HIS A 266 1.83 -22.67 15.38
C HIS A 266 1.96 -23.13 16.86
N PRO A 267 2.67 -24.24 17.13
CA PRO A 267 2.86 -24.81 18.47
C PRO A 267 3.65 -23.90 19.43
#